data_AF-A0A914CYA0-F1
#
_entry.id   AF-A0A914CYA0-F1
#
_cell.length_a   1.000
_cell.length_b   1.000
_cell.length_c   1.000
_cell.angle_alpha   90.00
_cell.angle_beta   90.00
_cell.angle_gamma   90.00
#
_symmetry.space_group_name_H-M   'P 1'
#
loop_
_entity.id
_entity.type
_entity.pdbx_description
1 polymer ?
#
loop_
_entity_poly.entity_id
_entity_poly.type
_entity_poly.pdbx_seq_one_letter_code
_entity_poly.pdbx_strand_id
1 'polypeptide(L)' 'MAAHKTFIIKRTLAKASKQNRPLPQWYRMKTGNKIRTLAKASKQNRPLPQWYRMKTGNKIRYNAKRRHWRRTKLKL' A
#
# COMPACT_ATOMS: atom_id res chain seq x y z
N MET A 1 17.05 -44.88 2.39
CA MET A 1 16.59 -44.48 1.03
C MET A 1 15.68 -43.27 1.17
N ALA A 2 16.00 -42.13 0.55
CA ALA A 2 15.13 -40.95 0.60
C ALA A 2 13.96 -41.13 -0.38
N ALA A 3 12.71 -41.08 0.11
CA ALA A 3 11.53 -41.21 -0.73
C ALA A 3 11.50 -40.08 -1.79
N HIS A 4 11.49 -40.47 -3.06
CA HIS A 4 11.52 -39.52 -4.17
C HIS A 4 10.16 -38.81 -4.28
N LYS A 5 10.10 -37.56 -3.81
CA LYS A 5 8.86 -36.77 -3.83
C LYS A 5 8.43 -36.51 -5.28
N THR A 6 7.13 -36.64 -5.56
CA THR A 6 6.57 -36.36 -6.89
C THR A 6 6.73 -34.88 -7.25
N PHE A 7 6.70 -34.58 -8.55
CA PHE A 7 6.83 -33.21 -9.06
C PHE A 7 5.77 -32.25 -8.48
N ILE A 8 4.53 -32.74 -8.32
CA ILE A 8 3.42 -31.98 -7.71
C ILE A 8 3.78 -31.60 -6.27
N ILE A 9 4.26 -32.56 -5.48
CA ILE A 9 4.66 -32.32 -4.08
C ILE A 9 5.82 -31.31 -4.03
N LYS A 10 6.83 -31.46 -4.90
CA LYS A 10 7.95 -30.52 -5.00
C LYS A 10 7.48 -29.10 -5.30
N ARG A 11 6.53 -28.91 -6.21
CA ARG A 11 5.94 -27.60 -6.55
C ARG A 11 5.17 -27.00 -5.37
N THR A 12 4.36 -27.81 -4.68
CA THR A 12 3.61 -27.38 -3.49
C THR A 12 4.54 -26.96 -2.36
N LEU A 13 5.60 -27.73 -2.09
CA LEU A 13 6.61 -27.40 -1.09
C LEU A 13 7.39 -26.13 -1.45
N ALA A 14 7.73 -25.93 -2.73
CA ALA A 14 8.39 -24.70 -3.19
C ALA A 14 7.48 -23.46 -3.08
N LYS A 15 6.17 -23.62 -3.28
CA LYS A 15 5.19 -22.53 -3.08
C LYS A 15 5.02 -22.21 -1.59
N ALA A 16 4.93 -23.22 -0.73
CA ALA A 16 4.85 -23.07 0.71
C ALA A 16 6.11 -22.40 1.30
N SER A 17 7.31 -22.80 0.85
CA SER A 17 8.56 -22.15 1.27
C SER A 17 8.66 -20.70 0.80
N LYS A 18 7.98 -20.32 -0.29
CA LYS A 18 7.87 -18.94 -0.77
C LYS A 18 6.93 -18.08 0.09
N GLN A 19 5.84 -18.66 0.59
CA GLN A 19 4.86 -17.97 1.45
C GLN A 19 5.41 -17.67 2.85
N ASN A 20 6.27 -18.55 3.37
CA ASN A 20 6.87 -18.40 4.70
C ASN A 20 8.21 -17.62 4.70
N ARG A 21 8.52 -16.87 3.63
CA ARG A 21 9.77 -16.09 3.59
C ARG A 21 9.68 -14.90 4.55
N PRO A 22 10.64 -14.73 5.49
CA PRO A 22 10.66 -13.57 6.35
C PRO A 22 10.83 -12.32 5.49
N LEU A 23 9.99 -11.31 5.75
CA LEU A 23 10.08 -10.03 5.06
C LEU A 23 11.47 -9.41 5.30
N PRO A 24 12.11 -8.84 4.27
CA PRO A 24 13.42 -8.18 4.41
C PRO A 24 13.44 -7.16 5.56
N GLN A 25 14.57 -7.02 6.24
CA GLN A 25 14.69 -6.21 7.45
C GLN A 25 14.22 -4.76 7.22
N TRP A 26 14.62 -4.11 6.11
CA TRP A 26 14.18 -2.75 5.77
C TRP A 26 12.64 -2.60 5.63
N TYR A 27 11.94 -3.69 5.29
CA TYR A 27 10.48 -3.76 5.28
C TYR A 27 9.91 -3.96 6.70
N ARG A 28 10.58 -4.76 7.55
CA ARG A 28 10.26 -4.88 8.99
C ARG A 28 10.53 -3.59 9.78
N MET A 29 11.46 -2.73 9.38
CA MET A 29 11.67 -1.43 10.06
C MET A 29 10.55 -0.43 9.81
N LYS A 30 9.72 -0.65 8.79
CA LYS A 30 8.53 0.17 8.53
C LYS A 30 7.26 -0.41 9.19
N THR A 31 7.40 -1.20 10.26
CA THR A 31 6.27 -1.92 10.84
C THR A 31 5.31 -1.02 11.64
N GLY A 32 4.02 -1.39 11.61
CA GLY A 32 2.92 -0.71 12.32
C GLY A 32 1.98 0.10 11.42
N ASN A 33 1.18 0.97 12.04
CA ASN A 33 0.25 1.87 11.35
C ASN A 33 0.93 2.81 10.33
N LYS A 34 2.26 2.98 10.40
CA LYS A 34 3.04 3.95 9.61
C LYS A 34 3.01 3.72 8.09
N ILE A 35 3.15 2.47 7.61
CA ILE A 35 2.98 2.18 6.17
C ILE A 35 1.55 2.47 5.73
N ARG A 36 0.58 2.04 6.54
CA ARG A 36 -0.84 2.19 6.23
C ARG A 36 -1.26 3.66 6.20
N THR A 37 -0.75 4.49 7.12
CA THR A 37 -0.99 5.94 7.15
C THR A 37 -0.28 6.65 6.01
N LEU A 38 0.95 6.29 5.66
CA LEU A 38 1.66 6.82 4.48
C LEU A 38 0.91 6.51 3.19
N ALA A 39 0.45 5.26 3.01
CA ALA A 39 -0.32 4.84 1.86
C ALA A 39 -1.66 5.59 1.77
N LYS A 40 -2.38 5.71 2.89
CA LYS A 40 -3.64 6.48 2.96
C LYS A 40 -3.41 7.95 2.64
N ALA A 41 -2.38 8.58 3.19
CA ALA A 41 -2.04 9.98 2.95
C ALA A 41 -1.68 10.22 1.47
N SER A 42 -0.98 9.28 0.83
CA SER A 42 -0.72 9.31 -0.62
C SER A 42 -2.03 9.27 -1.41
N LYS A 43 -2.91 8.31 -1.11
CA LYS A 43 -4.22 8.13 -1.79
C LYS A 43 -5.17 9.32 -1.59
N GLN A 44 -5.10 10.00 -0.45
CA GLN A 44 -5.91 11.20 -0.17
C GLN A 44 -5.41 12.45 -0.90
N ASN A 45 -4.13 12.50 -1.29
CA ASN A 45 -3.48 13.68 -1.86
C ASN A 45 -3.75 13.89 -3.36
N ARG A 46 -4.97 13.62 -3.81
CA ARG A 46 -5.40 13.74 -5.20
C ARG A 46 -6.23 15.02 -5.43
N PRO A 47 -6.17 15.61 -6.64
CA PRO A 47 -7.04 16.72 -7.01
C PRO A 47 -8.51 16.27 -7.08
N LEU A 48 -9.41 17.24 -7.00
CA LEU A 48 -10.85 16.99 -7.13
C LEU A 48 -11.17 16.57 -8.58
N PRO A 49 -11.92 15.46 -8.81
CA PRO A 49 -12.26 15.00 -10.15
C PRO A 49 -13.09 16.03 -10.93
N GLN A 50 -12.90 16.06 -12.26
CA GLN A 50 -13.58 17.03 -13.12
C GLN A 50 -15.10 16.88 -13.10
N TRP A 51 -15.61 15.66 -13.23
CA TRP A 51 -17.05 15.39 -13.22
C TRP A 51 -17.75 15.86 -11.92
N TYR A 52 -17.04 15.84 -10.79
CA TYR A 52 -17.59 16.31 -9.53
C TYR A 52 -17.79 17.84 -9.54
N ARG A 53 -16.94 18.59 -10.25
CA ARG A 53 -17.10 20.05 -10.43
C ARG A 53 -18.34 20.41 -11.24
N MET A 54 -18.78 19.51 -12.13
CA MET A 54 -19.93 19.72 -13.00
C MET A 54 -21.28 19.43 -12.32
N LYS A 55 -21.27 18.95 -11.06
CA LYS A 55 -22.50 18.71 -10.30
C LYS A 55 -23.17 20.03 -9.91
N THR A 56 -24.48 20.12 -10.14
CA THR A 56 -25.33 21.23 -9.72
C THR A 56 -25.32 21.39 -8.20
N GLY A 57 -25.29 22.62 -7.71
CA GLY A 57 -25.27 22.92 -6.26
C GLY A 57 -23.98 22.56 -5.53
N ASN A 58 -22.91 22.16 -6.24
CA ASN A 58 -21.62 21.85 -5.61
C ASN A 58 -20.88 23.12 -5.18
N LYS A 59 -20.48 23.18 -3.90
CA LYS A 59 -19.71 24.27 -3.30
C LYS A 59 -18.18 24.03 -3.29
N ILE A 60 -17.74 22.79 -3.46
CA ILE A 60 -16.31 22.40 -3.40
C ILE A 60 -15.67 22.51 -4.79
N ARG A 61 -14.73 23.46 -4.94
CA ARG A 61 -14.00 23.68 -6.21
C ARG A 61 -12.63 23.00 -6.27
N TYR A 62 -11.94 22.86 -5.15
CA TYR A 62 -10.61 22.23 -5.07
C TYR A 62 -10.45 21.45 -3.77
N ASN A 63 -9.44 20.57 -3.71
CA ASN A 63 -9.12 19.84 -2.48
C ASN A 63 -8.27 20.73 -1.56
N ALA A 64 -8.92 21.42 -0.62
CA ALA A 64 -8.25 22.26 0.37
C ALA A 64 -7.30 21.47 1.31
N LYS A 65 -7.50 20.16 1.45
CA LYS A 65 -6.66 19.27 2.27
C LYS A 65 -5.49 18.65 1.48
N ARG A 66 -5.26 19.09 0.25
CA ARG A 66 -4.13 18.61 -0.57
C ARG A 66 -2.81 19.03 0.09
N ARG A 67 -1.90 18.07 0.25
CA ARG A 67 -0.66 18.20 1.01
C ARG A 67 0.54 18.32 0.07
N HIS A 68 1.46 19.22 0.35
CA HIS A 68 2.77 19.26 -0.31
C HIS A 68 3.87 18.87 0.68
N TRP A 69 4.72 17.91 0.32
CA TRP A 69 5.68 17.30 1.26
C TRP A 69 6.80 18.23 1.75
N ARG A 70 7.10 19.31 1.02
CA ARG A 70 8.02 20.35 1.50
C ARG A 70 7.36 21.34 2.47
N ARG A 71 6.06 21.58 2.35
CA ARG A 71 5.33 22.58 3.17
C ARG A 71 4.73 21.99 4.44
N THR A 72 4.18 20.77 4.38
CA THR A 72 3.49 20.14 5.51
C THR A 72 3.95 18.70 5.72
N LYS A 73 4.43 18.41 6.94
CA LYS A 73 4.94 17.10 7.35
C LYS A 73 3.83 16.25 7.96
N LEU A 74 3.88 14.94 7.70
CA LEU A 74 3.00 13.97 8.34
C LEU A 74 3.58 13.64 9.71
N LYS A 75 2.81 13.83 10.78
CA LYS A 75 3.18 13.43 12.15
C LYS A 75 2.95 11.92 12.26
N LEU A 76 4.03 11.13 12.17
CA LEU A 76 4.03 9.66 12.04
C LEU A 76 5.07 9.00 12.92
#